data_AF-A0A0P7XN59-F1
#
_entry.id   AF-A0A0P7XN59-F1
#
_cell.length_a   1.000
_cell.length_b   1.000
_cell.length_c   1.000
_cell.angle_alpha   90.00
_cell.angle_beta   90.00
_cell.angle_gamma   90.00
#
_symmetry.space_group_name_H-M   'P 1'
#
loop_
_entity.id
_entity.type
_entity.pdbx_description
1 polymer ?
#
loop_
_entity_poly.entity_id
_entity_poly.type
_entity_poly.pdbx_seq_one_letter_code
_entity_poly.pdbx_strand_id
1 'polypeptide(L)'
;MKKRYVFPFAMLITMVMVACGGSNEESSEEMDSVEVSESSEAESRPSPLEVKEGQIAGKAFKVQYGSPAVKGRTVWGDLVPYNVVWRTGANEATYVELSEGMTVEGQSLKPGKYSLFTIPKESGTWTVIFNSEWDLEHGHFQYDEKQDVLRVEVTPSWEESSQERLAIDIEEPGLVIRWEKLKLPISIQ
;
A
#
# COMPACT_ATOMS: atom_id res chain seq x y z
N MET A 1 -30.72 -25.87 -34.13
CA MET A 1 -31.14 -25.37 -35.46
C MET A 1 -30.26 -24.17 -35.83
N LYS A 2 -29.50 -24.28 -36.94
CA LYS A 2 -29.10 -23.26 -37.95
C LYS A 2 -28.88 -21.80 -37.45
N LYS A 3 -27.76 -21.10 -37.69
CA LYS A 3 -27.07 -20.92 -38.97
C LYS A 3 -25.59 -20.51 -38.79
N ARG A 4 -24.75 -21.06 -39.67
CA ARG A 4 -23.37 -20.66 -40.00
C ARG A 4 -23.44 -19.59 -41.11
N TYR A 5 -22.53 -18.63 -41.12
CA TYR A 5 -22.17 -17.89 -42.35
C TYR A 5 -20.65 -17.74 -42.44
N VAL A 6 -20.11 -18.41 -43.45
CA VAL A 6 -18.77 -18.27 -44.00
C VAL A 6 -18.92 -17.40 -45.24
N PHE A 7 -18.07 -16.40 -45.43
CA PHE A 7 -17.96 -15.65 -46.68
C PHE A 7 -16.48 -15.63 -47.11
N PRO A 8 -16.12 -16.26 -48.25
CA PRO A 8 -14.83 -16.11 -48.87
C PRO A 8 -14.92 -15.07 -50.00
N PHE A 9 -13.94 -14.19 -50.12
CA PHE A 9 -13.71 -13.51 -51.39
C PHE A 9 -12.21 -13.38 -51.64
N ALA A 10 -11.76 -14.16 -52.62
CA ALA A 10 -10.49 -14.01 -53.30
C ALA A 10 -10.57 -12.80 -54.23
N MET A 11 -9.50 -12.02 -54.38
CA MET A 11 -8.93 -11.70 -55.70
C MET A 11 -7.56 -11.03 -55.59
N LEU A 12 -6.61 -11.67 -56.27
CA LEU A 12 -5.25 -11.29 -56.63
C LEU A 12 -5.26 -10.10 -57.62
N ILE A 13 -4.30 -9.15 -57.55
CA ILE A 13 -3.72 -8.45 -58.72
C ILE A 13 -2.33 -7.86 -58.37
N THR A 14 -1.37 -8.28 -59.19
CA THR A 14 0.07 -7.96 -59.38
C THR A 14 0.33 -6.53 -59.88
N MET A 15 1.30 -5.76 -59.34
CA MET A 15 2.76 -5.69 -59.63
C MET A 15 3.16 -4.61 -60.67
N VAL A 16 4.33 -3.97 -60.41
CA VAL A 16 5.30 -3.28 -61.31
C VAL A 16 5.42 -1.75 -61.06
N MET A 17 6.42 -1.28 -60.27
CA MET A 17 7.81 -0.81 -60.63
C MET A 17 7.82 0.58 -61.33
N VAL A 18 8.69 1.59 -61.11
CA VAL A 18 10.04 1.69 -60.50
C VAL A 18 10.50 3.18 -60.45
N ALA A 19 11.53 3.46 -59.61
CA ALA A 19 12.53 4.57 -59.62
C ALA A 19 12.13 5.99 -59.16
N CYS A 20 12.95 6.79 -58.46
CA CYS A 20 14.25 6.64 -57.80
C CYS A 20 14.47 7.89 -56.91
N GLY A 21 15.11 7.74 -55.76
CA GLY A 21 15.85 8.86 -55.13
C GLY A 21 15.85 8.88 -53.61
N GLY A 22 16.96 8.43 -53.02
CA GLY A 22 17.56 9.13 -51.88
C GLY A 22 17.48 8.49 -50.51
N SER A 23 18.65 8.02 -50.06
CA SER A 23 19.15 7.88 -48.69
C SER A 23 18.47 6.93 -47.69
N ASN A 24 19.15 5.80 -47.49
CA ASN A 24 19.81 5.40 -46.23
C ASN A 24 18.92 5.28 -44.98
N GLU A 25 18.61 4.03 -44.57
CA GLU A 25 18.96 3.50 -43.24
C GLU A 25 18.48 2.05 -43.10
N GLU A 26 19.44 1.20 -42.77
CA GLU A 26 19.31 -0.20 -42.41
C GLU A 26 19.33 -0.24 -40.88
N SER A 27 18.27 -0.72 -40.25
CA SER A 27 18.38 -1.46 -39.00
C SER A 27 17.07 -2.19 -38.69
N SER A 28 17.19 -3.50 -38.56
CA SER A 28 16.25 -4.40 -37.91
C SER A 28 16.16 -4.10 -36.42
N GLU A 29 14.95 -4.03 -35.88
CA GLU A 29 14.65 -4.19 -34.45
C GLU A 29 13.50 -5.22 -34.41
N GLU A 30 13.78 -6.52 -34.28
CA GLU A 30 14.05 -7.22 -33.02
C GLU A 30 13.24 -6.67 -31.83
N MET A 31 12.07 -7.30 -31.68
CA MET A 31 11.30 -7.56 -30.48
C MET A 31 12.16 -7.55 -29.20
N ASP A 32 12.05 -6.47 -28.42
CA ASP A 32 12.50 -6.44 -27.04
C ASP A 32 11.32 -6.24 -26.10
N SER A 33 11.32 -7.07 -25.06
CA SER A 33 10.29 -7.22 -24.05
C SER A 33 10.10 -5.94 -23.25
N VAL A 34 8.90 -5.35 -23.34
CA VAL A 34 8.51 -4.30 -22.40
C VAL A 34 8.20 -4.95 -21.05
N GLU A 35 9.18 -4.88 -20.13
CA GLU A 35 8.91 -4.92 -18.70
C GLU A 35 7.94 -3.77 -18.37
N VAL A 36 6.70 -4.12 -18.05
CA VAL A 36 5.71 -3.19 -17.54
C VAL A 36 6.13 -2.81 -16.13
N SER A 37 6.76 -1.64 -15.99
CA SER A 37 6.97 -0.99 -14.70
C SER A 37 5.65 -0.37 -14.23
N GLU A 38 5.07 -0.95 -13.17
CA GLU A 38 3.93 -0.41 -12.42
C GLU A 38 4.32 0.85 -11.63
N SER A 39 4.64 1.97 -12.31
CA SER A 39 5.08 3.20 -11.63
C SER A 39 4.24 4.45 -11.92
N SER A 40 3.13 4.35 -12.67
CA SER A 40 2.38 5.55 -13.09
C SER A 40 1.13 5.90 -12.27
N GLU A 41 0.63 5.01 -11.39
CA GLU A 41 -0.61 5.28 -10.64
C GLU A 41 -0.38 5.93 -9.26
N ALA A 42 0.82 5.82 -8.70
CA ALA A 42 1.16 6.38 -7.38
C ALA A 42 1.28 7.92 -7.34
N GLU A 43 1.60 8.57 -8.46
CA GLU A 43 2.01 9.99 -8.51
C GLU A 43 0.85 11.02 -8.48
N SER A 44 -0.43 10.62 -8.58
CA SER A 44 -1.55 11.58 -8.78
C SER A 44 -2.59 11.70 -7.66
N ARG A 45 -2.64 10.76 -6.71
CA ARG A 45 -3.69 10.77 -5.67
C ARG A 45 -3.32 11.66 -4.47
N PRO A 46 -4.28 12.33 -3.78
CA PRO A 46 -3.97 13.25 -2.65
C PRO A 46 -3.25 12.62 -1.46
N SER A 47 -3.43 11.30 -1.28
CA SER A 47 -2.74 10.49 -0.28
C SER A 47 -2.00 9.37 -1.02
N PRO A 48 -0.79 9.62 -1.56
CA PRO A 48 0.05 8.64 -2.25
C PRO A 48 0.07 7.27 -1.55
N LEU A 49 0.12 6.20 -2.36
CA LEU A 49 0.30 4.85 -1.86
C LEU A 49 1.79 4.63 -1.66
N GLU A 50 2.18 4.38 -0.42
CA GLU A 50 3.56 4.12 -0.05
C GLU A 50 3.71 2.62 0.26
N VAL A 51 4.84 2.06 -0.15
CA VAL A 51 5.23 0.70 0.20
C VAL A 51 6.62 0.75 0.80
N LYS A 52 6.81 0.12 1.97
CA LYS A 52 8.12 -0.10 2.58
C LYS A 52 8.32 -1.59 2.74
N GLU A 53 9.48 -2.06 2.29
CA GLU A 53 9.94 -3.43 2.44
C GLU A 53 11.29 -3.41 3.16
N GLY A 54 11.50 -4.38 4.03
CA GLY A 54 12.70 -4.44 4.84
C GLY A 54 12.75 -5.71 5.68
N GLN A 55 13.52 -5.65 6.75
CA GLN A 55 13.61 -6.73 7.72
C GLN A 55 13.44 -6.17 9.13
N ILE A 56 12.81 -6.98 9.98
CA ILE A 56 12.75 -6.75 11.43
C ILE A 56 13.26 -8.02 12.08
N ALA A 57 14.27 -7.90 12.94
CA ALA A 57 14.92 -9.06 13.57
C ALA A 57 15.39 -10.13 12.54
N GLY A 58 15.78 -9.69 11.34
CA GLY A 58 16.23 -10.56 10.25
C GLY A 58 15.13 -11.26 9.44
N LYS A 59 13.85 -11.02 9.74
CA LYS A 59 12.69 -11.59 9.04
C LYS A 59 12.11 -10.57 8.07
N ALA A 60 11.69 -11.00 6.88
CA ALA A 60 11.13 -10.10 5.88
C ALA A 60 9.80 -9.50 6.36
N PHE A 61 9.69 -8.17 6.18
CA PHE A 61 8.53 -7.40 6.57
C PHE A 61 8.18 -6.38 5.49
N LYS A 62 6.89 -6.25 5.21
CA LYS A 62 6.36 -5.26 4.28
C LYS A 62 5.20 -4.51 4.92
N VAL A 63 5.09 -3.22 4.60
CA VAL A 63 3.93 -2.40 4.91
C VAL A 63 3.53 -1.58 3.69
N GLN A 64 2.23 -1.53 3.42
CA GLN A 64 1.63 -0.66 2.41
C GLN A 64 0.61 0.24 3.08
N TYR A 65 0.65 1.54 2.81
CA TYR A 65 -0.23 2.51 3.45
C TYR A 65 -0.52 3.69 2.53
N GLY A 66 -1.71 4.29 2.68
CA GLY A 66 -1.98 5.61 2.15
C GLY A 66 -1.37 6.68 3.04
N SER A 67 -0.62 7.62 2.48
CA SER A 67 0.07 8.70 3.21
C SER A 67 -0.70 10.02 3.11
N PRO A 68 -1.66 10.31 4.02
CA PRO A 68 -2.32 11.61 4.08
C PRO A 68 -1.38 12.71 4.58
N ALA A 69 -1.64 13.95 4.15
CA ALA A 69 -0.94 15.14 4.63
C ALA A 69 -1.77 15.89 5.69
N VAL A 70 -1.16 16.62 6.63
CA VAL A 70 -1.86 17.41 7.65
C VAL A 70 -2.67 18.54 7.00
N LYS A 71 -2.03 19.32 6.11
CA LYS A 71 -2.65 20.46 5.39
C LYS A 71 -3.29 21.50 6.32
N GLY A 72 -2.66 21.78 7.46
CA GLY A 72 -3.15 22.74 8.46
C GLY A 72 -4.43 22.34 9.20
N ARG A 73 -4.86 21.07 9.09
CA ARG A 73 -6.03 20.53 9.78
C ARG A 73 -5.66 20.03 11.17
N THR A 74 -6.62 20.03 12.09
CA THR A 74 -6.50 19.29 13.36
C THR A 74 -6.59 17.80 13.08
N VAL A 75 -5.49 17.07 13.30
CA VAL A 75 -5.46 15.62 13.03
C VAL A 75 -6.20 14.87 14.12
N TRP A 76 -5.80 15.04 15.38
CA TRP A 76 -6.26 14.19 16.48
C TRP A 76 -7.49 14.78 17.17
N GLY A 77 -8.54 13.96 17.32
CA GLY A 77 -9.82 14.39 17.86
C GLY A 77 -10.78 15.03 16.85
N ASP A 78 -10.32 15.31 15.62
CA ASP A 78 -11.15 15.83 14.52
C ASP A 78 -11.04 14.93 13.28
N LEU A 79 -9.97 15.06 12.48
CA LEU A 79 -9.77 14.21 11.30
C LEU A 79 -9.67 12.72 11.65
N VAL A 80 -9.01 12.41 12.76
CA VAL A 80 -8.94 11.09 13.38
C VAL A 80 -9.58 11.19 14.77
N PRO A 81 -10.86 10.82 14.90
CA PRO A 81 -11.57 10.88 16.17
C PRO A 81 -10.98 9.93 17.20
N TYR A 82 -10.96 10.34 18.47
CA TYR A 82 -10.57 9.45 19.57
C TYR A 82 -11.63 8.39 19.83
N ASN A 83 -11.20 7.24 20.33
CA ASN A 83 -12.01 6.06 20.65
C ASN A 83 -12.77 5.48 19.46
N VAL A 84 -12.36 5.80 18.24
CA VAL A 84 -12.91 5.28 16.99
C VAL A 84 -11.82 4.54 16.23
N VAL A 85 -12.18 3.41 15.63
CA VAL A 85 -11.26 2.65 14.79
C VAL A 85 -10.84 3.46 13.56
N TRP A 86 -9.53 3.58 13.37
CA TRP A 86 -8.91 4.26 12.24
C TRP A 86 -8.09 3.25 11.43
N ARG A 87 -8.10 3.41 10.10
CA ARG A 87 -7.41 2.56 9.12
C ARG A 87 -5.88 2.74 9.08
N THR A 88 -5.35 3.56 10.00
CA THR A 88 -3.92 3.89 10.12
C THR A 88 -3.30 4.36 8.80
N GLY A 89 -4.03 5.22 8.09
CA GLY A 89 -3.74 5.66 6.73
C GLY A 89 -4.93 6.38 6.08
N ALA A 90 -4.96 6.43 4.75
CA ALA A 90 -6.06 6.99 3.96
C ALA A 90 -6.38 6.10 2.74
N ASN A 91 -7.61 6.21 2.23
CA ASN A 91 -8.19 5.36 1.17
C ASN A 91 -8.31 3.90 1.63
N GLU A 92 -7.45 3.01 1.15
CA GLU A 92 -7.41 1.60 1.54
C GLU A 92 -6.95 1.45 3.01
N ALA A 93 -7.23 0.29 3.63
CA ALA A 93 -6.58 -0.02 4.91
C ALA A 93 -5.06 -0.16 4.71
N THR A 94 -4.29 0.34 5.67
CA THR A 94 -2.88 -0.05 5.78
C THR A 94 -2.82 -1.56 5.99
N TYR A 95 -1.93 -2.25 5.28
CA TYR A 95 -1.64 -3.65 5.56
C TYR A 95 -0.16 -3.90 5.79
N VAL A 96 0.11 -4.95 6.54
CA VAL A 96 1.44 -5.49 6.78
C VAL A 96 1.51 -6.94 6.31
N GLU A 97 2.69 -7.36 5.89
CA GLU A 97 2.99 -8.73 5.51
C GLU A 97 4.27 -9.19 6.21
N LEU A 98 4.17 -10.32 6.90
CA LEU A 98 5.29 -10.97 7.59
C LEU A 98 5.46 -12.41 7.06
N SER A 99 6.67 -12.74 6.64
CA SER A 99 7.00 -14.05 6.07
C SER A 99 7.11 -15.16 7.12
N GLU A 100 7.37 -14.79 8.37
CA GLU A 100 7.64 -15.69 9.48
C GLU A 100 6.87 -15.27 10.73
N GLY A 101 6.76 -16.17 11.71
CA GLY A 101 6.12 -15.86 12.98
C GLY A 101 6.93 -14.82 13.76
N MET A 102 6.24 -13.81 14.28
CA MET A 102 6.84 -12.72 15.04
C MET A 102 6.08 -12.52 16.36
N THR A 103 6.65 -11.76 17.28
CA THR A 103 5.92 -11.18 18.40
C THR A 103 5.69 -9.70 18.15
N VAL A 104 4.51 -9.19 18.48
CA VAL A 104 4.16 -7.77 18.44
C VAL A 104 3.81 -7.35 19.86
N GLU A 105 4.52 -6.38 20.42
CA GLU A 105 4.38 -5.97 21.83
C GLU A 105 4.38 -7.18 22.79
N GLY A 106 5.24 -8.18 22.51
CA GLY A 106 5.36 -9.41 23.29
C GLY A 106 4.31 -10.49 23.01
N GLN A 107 3.35 -10.26 22.12
CA GLN A 107 2.29 -11.22 21.77
C GLN A 107 2.53 -11.88 20.42
N SER A 108 2.31 -13.19 20.30
CA SER A 108 2.61 -13.92 19.05
C SER A 108 1.64 -13.57 17.91
N LEU A 109 2.19 -13.33 16.73
CA LEU A 109 1.49 -13.19 15.46
C LEU A 109 2.05 -14.19 14.45
N LYS A 110 1.15 -14.93 13.79
CA LYS A 110 1.54 -15.93 12.77
C LYS A 110 1.95 -15.23 11.47
N PRO A 111 2.77 -15.87 10.61
CA PRO A 111 3.02 -15.38 9.26
C PRO A 111 1.71 -15.10 8.51
N GLY A 112 1.69 -14.05 7.70
CA GLY A 112 0.51 -13.69 6.92
C GLY A 112 0.44 -12.20 6.58
N LYS A 113 -0.70 -11.84 5.97
CA LYS A 113 -1.09 -10.47 5.67
C LYS A 113 -2.18 -10.03 6.63
N TYR A 114 -2.07 -8.81 7.13
CA TYR A 114 -3.02 -8.25 8.09
C TYR A 114 -3.27 -6.78 7.77
N SER A 115 -4.52 -6.34 7.82
CA SER A 115 -4.77 -4.90 7.92
C SER A 115 -4.37 -4.40 9.31
N LEU A 116 -3.81 -3.20 9.35
CA LEU A 116 -3.43 -2.49 10.54
C LEU A 116 -4.50 -1.43 10.85
N PHE A 117 -5.17 -1.59 11.97
CA PHE A 117 -6.07 -0.58 12.52
C PHE A 117 -5.53 -0.02 13.83
N THR A 118 -5.99 1.17 14.20
CA THR A 118 -5.61 1.80 15.45
C THR A 118 -6.80 2.51 16.07
N ILE A 119 -6.97 2.39 17.39
CA ILE A 119 -7.95 3.14 18.17
C ILE A 119 -7.17 4.15 19.03
N PRO A 120 -7.10 5.42 18.61
CA PRO A 120 -6.41 6.44 19.36
C PRO A 120 -7.23 6.85 20.59
N LYS A 121 -6.52 7.20 21.67
CA LYS A 121 -7.11 7.79 22.88
C LYS A 121 -6.52 9.17 23.10
N GLU A 122 -7.30 10.07 23.68
CA GLU A 122 -6.84 11.42 24.04
C GLU A 122 -5.71 11.37 25.09
N SER A 123 -5.71 10.36 25.95
CA SER A 123 -4.64 10.10 26.91
C SER A 123 -4.43 8.60 27.12
N GLY A 124 -3.20 8.24 27.49
CA GLY A 124 -2.81 6.84 27.75
C GLY A 124 -2.42 6.07 26.49
N THR A 125 -2.55 4.75 26.56
CA THR A 125 -2.16 3.83 25.48
C THR A 125 -3.22 3.76 24.38
N TRP A 126 -2.75 3.65 23.15
CA TRP A 126 -3.57 3.39 21.97
C TRP A 126 -3.66 1.90 21.71
N THR A 127 -4.78 1.45 21.16
CA THR A 127 -4.92 0.05 20.75
C THR A 127 -4.49 -0.08 19.29
N VAL A 128 -3.52 -0.93 19.00
CA VAL A 128 -3.14 -1.32 17.63
C VAL A 128 -3.68 -2.71 17.35
N ILE A 129 -4.26 -2.90 16.18
CA ILE A 129 -5.05 -4.07 15.81
C ILE A 129 -4.52 -4.64 14.51
N PHE A 130 -4.26 -5.95 14.51
CA PHE A 130 -3.97 -6.73 13.31
C PHE A 130 -5.21 -7.55 12.98
N ASN A 131 -5.81 -7.28 11.82
CA ASN A 131 -7.05 -7.89 11.36
C ASN A 131 -6.77 -8.79 10.14
N SER A 132 -7.38 -9.97 10.05
CA SER A 132 -7.10 -10.95 8.99
C SER A 132 -7.62 -10.54 7.61
N GLU A 133 -8.60 -9.64 7.54
CA GLU A 133 -9.03 -9.05 6.27
C GLU A 133 -8.04 -7.95 5.90
N TRP A 134 -7.18 -8.21 4.90
CA TRP A 134 -6.08 -7.31 4.55
C TRP A 134 -6.36 -6.43 3.32
N ASP A 135 -7.30 -6.84 2.46
CA ASP A 135 -7.58 -6.21 1.16
C ASP A 135 -8.86 -5.35 1.22
N LEU A 136 -8.80 -4.28 2.03
CA LEU A 136 -9.95 -3.42 2.33
C LEU A 136 -9.85 -2.07 1.59
N GLU A 137 -10.47 -1.99 0.42
CA GLU A 137 -10.48 -0.81 -0.47
C GLU A 137 -11.07 0.47 0.18
N HIS A 138 -11.93 0.31 1.18
CA HIS A 138 -12.60 1.38 1.92
C HIS A 138 -12.20 1.41 3.40
N GLY A 139 -11.09 0.75 3.77
CA GLY A 139 -10.46 0.82 5.08
C GLY A 139 -11.41 0.55 6.25
N HIS A 140 -11.51 1.48 7.20
CA HIS A 140 -12.27 1.27 8.45
C HIS A 140 -13.79 1.10 8.26
N PHE A 141 -14.36 1.47 7.10
CA PHE A 141 -15.78 1.23 6.85
C PHE A 141 -16.10 -0.26 6.64
N GLN A 142 -15.08 -1.06 6.32
CA GLN A 142 -15.17 -2.50 6.16
C GLN A 142 -14.60 -3.25 7.37
N TYR A 143 -14.23 -2.54 8.44
CA TYR A 143 -13.70 -3.16 9.65
C TYR A 143 -14.75 -4.05 10.34
N ASP A 144 -14.36 -5.31 10.62
CA ASP A 144 -15.11 -6.24 11.45
C ASP A 144 -14.21 -6.75 12.58
N GLU A 145 -14.57 -6.42 13.83
CA GLU A 145 -13.87 -6.84 15.05
C GLU A 145 -13.75 -8.37 15.17
N LYS A 146 -14.64 -9.14 14.54
CA LYS A 146 -14.56 -10.61 14.54
C LYS A 146 -13.35 -11.14 13.78
N GLN A 147 -12.76 -10.32 12.91
CA GLN A 147 -11.57 -10.65 12.12
C GLN A 147 -10.29 -10.18 12.81
N ASP A 148 -10.36 -9.62 14.01
CA ASP A 148 -9.18 -9.24 14.78
C ASP A 148 -8.41 -10.49 15.22
N VAL A 149 -7.16 -10.57 14.79
CA VAL A 149 -6.24 -11.65 15.15
C VAL A 149 -5.41 -11.27 16.38
N LEU A 150 -5.06 -9.99 16.50
CA LEU A 150 -4.28 -9.48 17.61
C LEU A 150 -4.66 -8.04 17.94
N ARG A 151 -4.73 -7.73 19.24
CA ARG A 151 -4.82 -6.37 19.78
C ARG A 151 -3.71 -6.15 20.80
N VAL A 152 -2.97 -5.06 20.64
CA VAL A 152 -1.87 -4.67 21.54
C VAL A 152 -2.05 -3.22 21.98
N GLU A 153 -1.64 -2.92 23.21
CA GLU A 153 -1.62 -1.55 23.72
C GLU A 153 -0.24 -0.95 23.47
N VAL A 154 -0.20 0.20 22.80
CA VAL A 154 1.03 0.90 22.42
C VAL A 154 1.00 2.30 22.99
N THR A 155 2.12 2.75 23.58
CA THR A 155 2.22 4.09 24.16
C THR A 155 2.64 5.10 23.07
N PRO A 156 1.78 6.06 22.69
CA PRO A 156 2.20 7.14 21.79
C PRO A 156 3.15 8.10 22.50
N SER A 157 3.98 8.77 21.72
CA SER A 157 4.78 9.91 22.14
C SER A 157 4.52 11.09 21.20
N TRP A 158 4.74 12.30 21.70
CA TRP A 158 4.51 13.53 20.96
C TRP A 158 5.83 14.27 20.77
N GLU A 159 6.15 14.58 19.51
CA GLU A 159 7.36 15.29 19.13
C GLU A 159 7.11 16.81 19.07
N GLU A 160 8.18 17.60 19.16
CA GLU A 160 8.09 19.06 19.07
C GLU A 160 7.76 19.53 17.65
N SER A 161 8.39 18.88 16.65
CA SER A 161 8.19 19.15 15.23
C SER A 161 7.04 18.32 14.66
N SER A 162 6.22 18.94 13.82
CA SER A 162 5.15 18.25 13.09
C SER A 162 5.68 17.64 11.80
N GLN A 163 5.36 16.37 11.56
CA GLN A 163 5.55 15.68 10.30
C GLN A 163 4.34 15.88 9.37
N GLU A 164 4.55 16.55 8.24
CA GLU A 164 3.43 16.93 7.34
C GLU A 164 2.69 15.73 6.75
N ARG A 165 3.40 14.63 6.45
CA ARG A 165 2.81 13.43 5.83
C ARG A 165 2.91 12.25 6.76
N LEU A 166 1.88 11.42 6.79
CA LEU A 166 1.96 10.15 7.51
C LEU A 166 3.07 9.29 6.90
N ALA A 167 3.98 8.81 7.73
CA ALA A 167 4.98 7.82 7.37
C ALA A 167 4.88 6.61 8.31
N ILE A 168 5.11 5.43 7.75
CA ILE A 168 5.27 4.19 8.50
C ILE A 168 6.60 3.61 8.07
N ASP A 169 7.58 3.68 8.98
CA ASP A 169 8.95 3.26 8.71
C ASP A 169 9.25 1.96 9.45
N ILE A 170 10.06 1.12 8.81
CA ILE A 170 10.64 -0.09 9.43
C ILE A 170 11.90 0.35 10.18
N GLU A 171 11.82 0.35 11.51
CA GLU A 171 12.89 0.80 12.40
C GLU A 171 13.01 -0.17 13.57
N GLU A 172 14.18 -0.77 13.76
CA GLU A 172 14.43 -1.70 14.86
C GLU A 172 14.07 -1.07 16.23
N PRO A 173 13.31 -1.77 17.10
CA PRO A 173 12.94 -3.19 17.01
C PRO A 173 11.53 -3.40 16.44
N GLY A 174 11.12 -2.74 15.35
CA GLY A 174 9.78 -2.94 14.77
C GLY A 174 9.38 -1.91 13.71
N LEU A 175 8.24 -1.25 13.94
CA LEU A 175 7.69 -0.19 13.09
C LEU A 175 7.52 1.10 13.87
N VAL A 176 7.61 2.24 13.18
CA VAL A 176 7.25 3.54 13.76
C VAL A 176 6.31 4.27 12.84
N ILE A 177 5.12 4.61 13.35
CA ILE A 177 4.17 5.48 12.67
C ILE A 177 4.41 6.92 13.12
N ARG A 178 4.58 7.83 12.15
CA ARG A 178 4.74 9.27 12.40
C ARG A 178 3.74 10.07 11.58
N TRP A 179 3.04 11.00 12.20
CA TRP A 179 2.16 11.95 11.50
C TRP A 179 1.79 13.11 12.40
N GLU A 180 1.85 14.33 11.88
CA GLU A 180 1.79 15.53 12.72
C GLU A 180 2.86 15.37 13.83
N LYS A 181 2.55 15.60 15.09
CA LYS A 181 3.47 15.42 16.21
C LYS A 181 3.44 13.99 16.77
N LEU A 182 2.58 13.10 16.27
CA LEU A 182 2.53 11.73 16.75
C LEU A 182 3.81 10.99 16.36
N LYS A 183 4.36 10.27 17.32
CA LYS A 183 5.23 9.11 17.11
C LYS A 183 4.68 7.92 17.87
N LEU A 184 4.32 6.85 17.15
CA LEU A 184 3.79 5.61 17.69
C LEU A 184 4.73 4.44 17.33
N PRO A 185 5.65 4.07 18.24
CA PRO A 185 6.55 2.93 18.02
C PRO A 185 5.84 1.62 18.37
N ILE A 186 5.88 0.64 17.46
CA ILE A 186 5.32 -0.70 17.65
C ILE A 186 6.49 -1.69 17.61
N SER A 187 6.78 -2.35 18.72
CA SER A 187 7.84 -3.36 18.81
C SER A 187 7.39 -4.66 18.16
N ILE A 188 8.22 -5.19 17.26
CA ILE A 188 8.03 -6.44 16.53
C ILE A 188 9.36 -7.24 16.53
N GLN A 189 9.33 -8.54 16.85
CA GLN A 189 10.55 -9.40 16.97
C GLN A 189 10.37 -10.80 16.37
#